data_AF-A0A8I3P0P9-F1
#
_entry.id   AF-A0A8I3P0P9-F1
#
_cell.length_a   1.000
_cell.length_b   1.000
_cell.length_c   1.000
_cell.angle_alpha   90.00
_cell.angle_beta   90.00
_cell.angle_gamma   90.00
#
_symmetry.space_group_name_H-M   'P 1'
#
loop_
_entity.id
_entity.type
_entity.pdbx_description
1 polymer ?
#
loop_
_entity_poly.entity_id
_entity_poly.type
_entity_poly.pdbx_seq_one_letter_code
_entity_poly.pdbx_strand_id
1 'polypeptide(L)'
;MGRGFPRALLPRLLRPPPPARPGPRMLRAEPVPPPKRPRGGLMAPARIGTHDGTFHCDEALACALLRLLPEYRDAEIVRTRDPEKLAACDVVVDVGGEYDPQRHRYDHHQRSFTETMSSLSPGKRWQTKLSSAGLVYLHFGHKLLAQLLGTSEEDSMVGTIYDKMYENFVEEVDAVDNGISQWEEGEPRYVLTTTLSARVARLNPTWNQPNQDTEAGFQRAMDLVREEFLQRVDFYQHSWLPARALVQEALAQRFQVDPSGEIVELAKGGCPWKEHLYHLESGLSPPVTVAFVIYTDQAGQWRVQCVPKEPHSFQSRLPLPEPWRGLRDGGPGPGSPWVRWCLLRWSLRVKRLEHSRQVNFFSRVCVRTWRSSSSERVKRLPQKSQLHTKGRSPVCQRRCAFRCEALPYTLPQPGMWQLWMGFLRSPAAAAPRRSSSWQLGQSQEERPAPPPPKPPPPAPAPRGALAAPPPSSGPLLLTALGL
;
A
#
# COMPACT_ATOMS: atom_id res chain seq x y z
N MET A 1 45.67 -59.38 18.05
CA MET A 1 47.05 -58.95 17.74
C MET A 1 46.97 -57.46 17.41
N GLY A 2 47.71 -56.51 17.96
CA GLY A 2 48.87 -56.51 18.83
C GLY A 2 49.59 -55.16 18.62
N ARG A 3 49.59 -54.34 19.67
CA ARG A 3 50.55 -53.28 20.08
C ARG A 3 51.72 -52.93 19.13
N GLY A 4 52.03 -51.62 19.02
CA GLY A 4 53.43 -51.17 18.97
C GLY A 4 53.71 -49.83 18.26
N PHE A 5 53.82 -48.75 19.03
CA PHE A 5 54.73 -47.62 18.71
C PHE A 5 56.14 -47.95 19.25
N PRO A 6 57.22 -47.42 18.66
CA PRO A 6 58.01 -46.37 19.34
C PRO A 6 58.48 -45.22 18.39
N ARG A 7 58.44 -43.95 18.85
CA ARG A 7 59.57 -43.10 19.34
C ARG A 7 60.73 -42.92 18.33
N ALA A 8 60.87 -41.76 17.68
CA ALA A 8 61.40 -40.47 18.18
C ALA A 8 62.94 -40.39 18.19
N LEU A 9 63.49 -39.44 17.41
CA LEU A 9 64.78 -38.76 17.63
C LEU A 9 64.82 -37.46 16.77
N LEU A 10 64.47 -36.33 17.40
CA LEU A 10 65.01 -34.98 17.14
C LEU A 10 66.06 -34.75 18.25
N PRO A 11 67.15 -33.96 18.08
CA PRO A 11 67.12 -32.59 17.53
C PRO A 11 68.39 -32.16 16.76
N ARG A 12 68.34 -31.00 16.05
CA ARG A 12 69.32 -29.90 16.15
C ARG A 12 68.98 -28.73 15.19
N LEU A 13 69.03 -27.53 15.74
CA LEU A 13 68.80 -26.22 15.13
C LEU A 13 70.05 -25.68 14.41
N LEU A 14 69.84 -24.62 13.60
CA LEU A 14 70.77 -23.65 12.95
C LEU A 14 71.11 -23.99 11.49
N ARG A 15 71.03 -23.12 10.46
CA ARG A 15 71.00 -21.64 10.29
C ARG A 15 70.48 -21.31 8.86
N PRO A 16 70.09 -20.05 8.52
CA PRO A 16 69.51 -19.68 7.22
C PRO A 16 70.56 -19.42 6.10
N PRO A 17 70.17 -19.50 4.81
CA PRO A 17 71.05 -19.28 3.66
C PRO A 17 71.29 -17.78 3.31
N PRO A 18 72.38 -17.46 2.56
CA PRO A 18 72.92 -16.10 2.41
C PRO A 18 72.18 -15.25 1.35
N PRO A 19 72.35 -13.91 1.38
CA PRO A 19 71.69 -12.99 0.46
C PRO A 19 72.30 -13.01 -0.95
N ALA A 20 71.43 -12.97 -1.96
CA ALA A 20 71.79 -12.92 -3.38
C ALA A 20 72.30 -11.54 -3.81
N ARG A 21 73.32 -11.54 -4.69
CA ARG A 21 74.00 -10.37 -5.25
C ARG A 21 73.12 -9.63 -6.28
N PRO A 22 73.31 -8.30 -6.46
CA PRO A 22 72.50 -7.49 -7.37
C PRO A 22 72.94 -7.68 -8.83
N GLY A 23 71.99 -8.06 -9.69
CA GLY A 23 72.11 -8.07 -11.15
C GLY A 23 71.69 -6.74 -11.79
N PRO A 24 71.96 -6.55 -13.09
CA PRO A 24 72.01 -5.24 -13.72
C PRO A 24 70.63 -4.62 -13.94
N ARG A 25 70.62 -3.29 -13.79
CA ARG A 25 69.47 -2.37 -13.86
C ARG A 25 68.82 -2.42 -15.25
N MET A 26 67.74 -3.20 -15.41
CA MET A 26 66.87 -3.11 -16.59
C MET A 26 66.09 -1.80 -16.55
N LEU A 27 66.22 -1.02 -17.62
CA LEU A 27 65.41 0.16 -17.90
C LEU A 27 63.93 -0.25 -17.92
N ARG A 28 63.10 0.43 -17.11
CA ARG A 28 61.65 0.26 -17.11
C ARG A 28 61.12 0.58 -18.50
N ALA A 29 60.39 -0.34 -19.09
CA ALA A 29 59.50 -0.04 -20.21
C ALA A 29 58.37 0.85 -19.69
N GLU A 30 58.21 2.02 -20.29
CA GLU A 30 57.08 2.92 -20.09
C GLU A 30 55.76 2.16 -20.37
N PRO A 31 54.71 2.34 -19.55
CA PRO A 31 53.43 1.69 -19.78
C PRO A 31 52.80 2.24 -21.06
N VAL A 32 52.58 1.36 -22.04
CA VAL A 32 51.78 1.67 -23.24
C VAL A 32 50.41 2.14 -22.77
N PRO A 33 49.97 3.37 -23.11
CA PRO A 33 48.65 3.84 -22.72
C PRO A 33 47.59 2.94 -23.36
N PRO A 34 46.49 2.63 -22.64
CA PRO A 34 45.42 1.83 -23.20
C PRO A 34 44.90 2.47 -24.50
N PRO A 35 44.45 1.67 -25.47
CA PRO A 35 43.92 2.21 -26.72
C PRO A 35 42.83 3.22 -26.37
N LYS A 36 43.01 4.46 -26.84
CA LYS A 36 42.04 5.53 -26.67
C LYS A 36 40.71 5.00 -27.21
N ARG A 37 39.71 4.83 -26.34
CA ARG A 37 38.32 4.66 -26.76
C ARG A 37 38.04 5.72 -27.83
N PRO A 38 37.36 5.38 -28.94
CA PRO A 38 36.97 6.39 -29.89
C PRO A 38 36.23 7.45 -29.09
N ARG A 39 36.71 8.71 -29.16
CA ARG A 39 35.96 9.84 -28.65
C ARG A 39 34.65 9.80 -29.43
N GLY A 40 33.59 9.32 -28.79
CA GLY A 40 32.25 9.54 -29.32
C GLY A 40 32.17 11.04 -29.59
N GLY A 41 31.89 11.41 -30.83
CA GLY A 41 31.57 12.81 -31.11
C GLY A 41 30.53 13.24 -30.09
N LEU A 42 30.70 14.43 -29.50
CA LEU A 42 29.68 15.06 -28.69
C LEU A 42 28.46 15.25 -29.60
N MET A 43 27.64 14.20 -29.74
CA MET A 43 26.30 14.32 -30.27
C MET A 43 25.61 15.34 -29.37
N ALA A 44 24.91 16.29 -29.98
CA ALA A 44 24.08 17.20 -29.20
C ALA A 44 23.18 16.37 -28.27
N PRO A 45 22.93 16.84 -27.03
CA PRO A 45 22.01 16.15 -26.15
C PRO A 45 20.66 15.98 -26.86
N ALA A 46 20.03 14.81 -26.69
CA ALA A 46 18.71 14.56 -27.22
C ALA A 46 17.71 15.61 -26.70
N ARG A 47 16.62 15.85 -27.42
CA ARG A 47 15.65 16.91 -27.10
C ARG A 47 14.27 16.29 -26.92
N ILE A 48 13.65 16.56 -25.77
CA ILE A 48 12.29 16.13 -25.45
C ILE A 48 11.40 17.38 -25.47
N GLY A 49 10.48 17.44 -26.43
CA GLY A 49 9.51 18.52 -26.56
C GLY A 49 8.27 18.28 -25.71
N THR A 50 7.79 19.31 -25.03
CA THR A 50 6.48 19.33 -24.35
C THR A 50 5.91 20.75 -24.33
N HIS A 51 4.68 20.97 -23.89
CA HIS A 51 4.09 22.30 -23.90
C HIS A 51 4.63 23.23 -22.80
N ASP A 52 4.52 24.54 -23.01
CA ASP A 52 4.98 25.61 -22.11
C ASP A 52 3.88 26.23 -21.22
N GLY A 53 2.72 25.58 -21.14
CA GLY A 53 1.61 26.04 -20.29
C GLY A 53 1.72 25.61 -18.83
N THR A 54 0.60 25.79 -18.11
CA THR A 54 0.35 25.09 -16.84
C THR A 54 0.65 23.62 -17.03
N PHE A 55 1.57 23.09 -16.23
CA PHE A 55 1.97 21.70 -16.38
C PHE A 55 1.15 20.76 -15.51
N HIS A 56 1.02 19.53 -15.98
CA HIS A 56 0.33 18.44 -15.32
C HIS A 56 1.33 17.37 -14.87
N CYS A 57 0.78 16.26 -14.39
CA CYS A 57 1.58 15.18 -13.83
C CYS A 57 2.10 14.23 -14.92
N ASP A 58 1.35 14.09 -16.01
CA ASP A 58 1.65 13.14 -17.06
C ASP A 58 2.86 13.59 -17.87
N GLU A 59 2.96 14.83 -18.33
CA GLU A 59 4.09 15.28 -19.14
C GLU A 59 5.36 15.46 -18.30
N ALA A 60 5.21 15.85 -17.03
CA ALA A 60 6.31 15.83 -16.05
C ALA A 60 6.84 14.40 -15.84
N LEU A 61 5.94 13.42 -15.68
CA LEU A 61 6.31 12.01 -15.52
C LEU A 61 6.92 11.45 -16.80
N ALA A 62 6.33 11.70 -17.97
CA ALA A 62 6.83 11.28 -19.27
C ALA A 62 8.28 11.74 -19.49
N CYS A 63 8.58 13.02 -19.27
CA CYS A 63 9.92 13.58 -19.36
C CYS A 63 10.89 12.93 -18.35
N ALA A 64 10.44 12.73 -17.10
CA ALA A 64 11.24 12.10 -16.06
C ALA A 64 11.59 10.64 -16.38
N LEU A 65 10.64 9.85 -16.89
CA LEU A 65 10.84 8.45 -17.27
C LEU A 65 11.83 8.33 -18.44
N LEU A 66 11.69 9.17 -19.46
CA LEU A 66 12.64 9.20 -20.58
C LEU A 66 14.06 9.49 -20.08
N ARG A 67 14.24 10.50 -19.22
CA ARG A 67 15.54 10.86 -18.62
C ARG A 67 16.15 9.79 -17.70
N LEU A 68 15.44 8.70 -17.38
CA LEU A 68 16.03 7.54 -16.70
C LEU A 68 16.73 6.57 -17.66
N LEU A 69 16.47 6.66 -18.96
CA LEU A 69 17.16 5.88 -20.00
C LEU A 69 18.50 6.53 -20.38
N PRO A 70 19.52 5.76 -20.81
CA PRO A 70 20.85 6.29 -21.11
C PRO A 70 20.83 7.22 -22.32
N GLU A 71 20.01 6.91 -23.34
CA GLU A 71 19.91 7.72 -24.55
C GLU A 71 19.35 9.13 -24.30
N TYR A 72 18.54 9.31 -23.25
CA TYR A 72 17.90 10.58 -22.93
C TYR A 72 18.33 11.14 -21.56
N ARG A 73 19.33 10.53 -20.90
CA ARG A 73 19.76 10.89 -19.54
C ARG A 73 20.00 12.39 -19.38
N ASP A 74 20.69 12.96 -20.36
CA ASP A 74 21.09 14.37 -20.40
C ASP A 74 20.25 15.16 -21.41
N ALA A 75 19.07 14.65 -21.80
CA ALA A 75 18.23 15.27 -22.81
C ALA A 75 17.76 16.66 -22.36
N GLU A 76 17.81 17.64 -23.26
CA GLU A 76 17.21 18.97 -23.07
C GLU A 76 15.68 18.84 -23.08
N ILE A 77 15.00 19.44 -22.11
CA ILE A 77 13.54 19.60 -22.19
C ILE A 77 13.25 20.92 -22.91
N VAL A 78 12.52 20.83 -24.02
CA VAL A 78 12.10 21.96 -24.83
C VAL A 78 10.61 22.21 -24.57
N ARG A 79 10.31 23.16 -23.68
CA ARG A 79 8.93 23.58 -23.38
C ARG A 79 8.47 24.62 -24.39
N THR A 80 7.58 24.24 -25.30
CA THR A 80 7.05 25.12 -26.37
C THR A 80 5.81 24.53 -27.05
N ARG A 81 5.02 25.38 -27.72
CA ARG A 81 3.97 24.96 -28.69
C ARG A 81 4.33 25.26 -30.14
N ASP A 82 5.54 25.76 -30.39
CA ASP A 82 6.04 26.06 -31.74
C ASP A 82 6.27 24.76 -32.54
N PRO A 83 5.51 24.50 -33.61
CA PRO A 83 5.64 23.27 -34.37
C PRO A 83 7.03 23.04 -34.97
N GLU A 84 7.76 24.11 -35.33
CA GLU A 84 9.09 23.98 -35.92
C GLU A 84 10.11 23.51 -34.88
N LYS A 85 10.01 24.03 -33.65
CA LYS A 85 10.86 23.59 -32.53
C LYS A 85 10.53 22.17 -32.10
N LEU A 86 9.25 21.80 -32.08
CA LEU A 86 8.79 20.45 -31.76
C LEU A 86 9.22 19.44 -32.84
N ALA A 87 9.19 19.82 -34.12
CA ALA A 87 9.68 18.98 -35.21
C ALA A 87 11.17 18.65 -35.07
N ALA A 88 11.96 19.55 -34.47
CA ALA A 88 13.38 19.36 -34.18
C ALA A 88 13.67 18.60 -32.87
N CYS A 89 12.65 18.11 -32.16
CA CYS A 89 12.81 17.26 -30.97
C CYS A 89 12.80 15.78 -31.34
N ASP A 90 13.64 15.00 -30.66
CA ASP A 90 13.74 13.55 -30.83
C ASP A 90 12.46 12.85 -30.35
N VAL A 91 11.95 13.27 -29.18
CA VAL A 91 10.69 12.80 -28.60
C VAL A 91 9.80 14.01 -28.33
N VAL A 92 8.49 13.90 -28.56
CA VAL A 92 7.52 14.93 -28.17
C VAL A 92 6.41 14.28 -27.37
N VAL A 93 6.08 14.87 -26.22
CA VAL A 93 5.06 14.38 -25.28
C VAL A 93 4.07 15.49 -24.97
N ASP A 94 2.80 15.12 -24.88
CA ASP A 94 1.71 16.00 -24.42
C ASP A 94 1.47 17.28 -25.26
N VAL A 95 2.01 17.31 -26.47
CA VAL A 95 1.86 18.43 -27.40
C VAL A 95 2.07 17.97 -28.83
N GLY A 96 1.49 18.71 -29.78
CA GLY A 96 1.68 18.49 -31.22
C GLY A 96 0.49 17.84 -31.92
N GLY A 97 -0.50 17.35 -31.18
CA GLY A 97 -1.75 16.81 -31.72
C GLY A 97 -1.58 15.48 -32.44
N GLU A 98 -0.52 14.71 -32.17
CA GLU A 98 -0.19 13.46 -32.87
C GLU A 98 0.28 12.35 -31.90
N TYR A 99 -0.27 11.14 -32.09
CA TYR A 99 0.28 9.90 -31.54
C TYR A 99 0.88 9.08 -32.67
N ASP A 100 2.21 9.02 -32.71
CA ASP A 100 2.98 8.21 -33.65
C ASP A 100 4.20 7.64 -32.92
N PRO A 101 4.17 6.35 -32.51
CA PRO A 101 5.28 5.74 -31.80
C PRO A 101 6.52 5.51 -32.67
N GLN A 102 6.38 5.44 -34.01
CA GLN A 102 7.55 5.31 -34.91
C GLN A 102 8.34 6.61 -34.97
N ARG A 103 7.66 7.75 -34.77
CA ARG A 103 8.27 9.09 -34.72
C ARG A 103 8.42 9.63 -33.31
N HIS A 104 8.17 8.81 -32.29
CA HIS A 104 8.19 9.21 -30.88
C HIS A 104 7.36 10.47 -30.59
N ARG A 105 6.12 10.49 -31.09
CA ARG A 105 5.10 11.50 -30.79
C ARG A 105 4.04 10.88 -29.89
N TYR A 106 3.92 11.40 -28.67
CA TYR A 106 3.11 10.84 -27.60
C TYR A 106 2.17 11.90 -27.02
N ASP A 107 1.31 12.45 -27.88
CA ASP A 107 0.20 13.31 -27.49
C ASP A 107 -1.12 12.52 -27.52
N HIS A 108 -2.00 12.79 -26.58
CA HIS A 108 -3.30 12.11 -26.38
C HIS A 108 -4.51 13.05 -26.55
N HIS A 109 -4.27 14.34 -26.81
CA HIS A 109 -5.29 15.39 -26.90
C HIS A 109 -6.19 15.32 -28.14
N GLN A 110 -5.93 14.40 -29.09
CA GLN A 110 -6.75 14.28 -30.29
C GLN A 110 -8.15 13.80 -29.90
N ARG A 111 -9.19 14.41 -30.49
CA ARG A 111 -10.58 13.99 -30.26
C ARG A 111 -10.82 12.52 -30.60
N SER A 112 -10.08 11.99 -31.55
CA SER A 112 -10.15 10.60 -31.99
C SER A 112 -9.32 9.64 -31.14
N PHE A 113 -8.47 10.13 -30.23
CA PHE A 113 -7.60 9.27 -29.45
C PHE A 113 -8.40 8.63 -28.30
N THR A 114 -8.51 7.31 -28.36
CA THR A 114 -9.25 6.47 -27.40
C THR A 114 -8.43 5.26 -26.96
N GLU A 115 -7.11 5.28 -27.18
CA GLU A 115 -6.26 4.14 -26.91
C GLU A 115 -6.06 3.93 -25.41
N THR A 116 -5.92 2.65 -25.04
CA THR A 116 -5.74 2.16 -23.69
C THR A 116 -4.55 1.18 -23.68
N MET A 117 -4.05 0.82 -22.50
CA MET A 117 -3.04 -0.25 -22.40
C MET A 117 -3.54 -1.56 -23.05
N SER A 118 -4.82 -1.91 -22.87
CA SER A 118 -5.42 -3.12 -23.46
C SER A 118 -5.57 -3.09 -24.98
N SER A 119 -5.84 -1.92 -25.60
CA SER A 119 -6.00 -1.82 -27.06
C SER A 119 -4.65 -1.86 -27.78
N LEU A 120 -3.60 -1.31 -27.16
CA LEU A 120 -2.25 -1.25 -27.73
C LEU A 120 -1.34 -2.42 -27.32
N SER A 121 -1.62 -3.11 -26.21
CA SER A 121 -0.85 -4.27 -25.74
C SER A 121 -1.76 -5.49 -25.48
N PRO A 122 -1.85 -6.43 -26.44
CA PRO A 122 -2.69 -7.62 -26.31
C PRO A 122 -2.42 -8.40 -25.02
N GLY A 123 -3.48 -8.77 -24.30
CA GLY A 123 -3.41 -9.53 -23.05
C GLY A 123 -3.35 -8.67 -21.78
N LYS A 124 -3.19 -7.33 -21.89
CA LYS A 124 -3.37 -6.42 -20.76
C LYS A 124 -4.85 -6.11 -20.54
N ARG A 125 -5.24 -5.91 -19.26
CA ARG A 125 -6.66 -5.80 -18.84
C ARG A 125 -7.17 -4.37 -18.64
N TRP A 126 -6.28 -3.39 -18.67
CA TRP A 126 -6.60 -2.01 -18.29
C TRP A 126 -7.21 -1.21 -19.44
N GLN A 127 -8.35 -0.61 -19.17
CA GLN A 127 -9.18 0.13 -20.13
C GLN A 127 -9.15 1.65 -19.90
N THR A 128 -8.33 2.11 -18.94
CA THR A 128 -8.09 3.53 -18.73
C THR A 128 -7.43 4.12 -19.97
N LYS A 129 -7.99 5.21 -20.49
CA LYS A 129 -7.42 5.95 -21.62
C LYS A 129 -6.02 6.46 -21.22
N LEU A 130 -5.03 6.28 -22.09
CA LEU A 130 -3.66 6.68 -21.80
C LEU A 130 -3.47 8.20 -21.88
N SER A 131 -2.67 8.76 -20.97
CA SER A 131 -2.06 10.09 -21.07
C SER A 131 -0.70 10.02 -21.77
N SER A 132 0.02 11.14 -21.88
CA SER A 132 1.38 11.14 -22.39
C SER A 132 2.34 10.26 -21.56
N ALA A 133 2.17 10.24 -20.23
CA ALA A 133 2.92 9.34 -19.34
C ALA A 133 2.62 7.87 -19.61
N GLY A 134 1.34 7.51 -19.76
CA GLY A 134 0.91 6.16 -20.08
C GLY A 134 1.48 5.68 -21.42
N LEU A 135 1.51 6.56 -22.43
CA LEU A 135 2.11 6.25 -23.74
C LEU A 135 3.63 6.05 -23.65
N VAL A 136 4.35 6.94 -22.96
CA VAL A 136 5.79 6.77 -22.73
C VAL A 136 6.06 5.48 -21.96
N TYR A 137 5.27 5.19 -20.92
CA TYR A 137 5.42 3.96 -20.16
C TYR A 137 5.10 2.72 -21.00
N LEU A 138 4.11 2.77 -21.88
CA LEU A 138 3.77 1.68 -22.79
C LEU A 138 4.94 1.30 -23.70
N HIS A 139 5.58 2.30 -24.31
CA HIS A 139 6.63 2.07 -25.31
C HIS A 139 8.02 1.88 -24.71
N PHE A 140 8.31 2.49 -23.56
CA PHE A 140 9.63 2.49 -22.95
C PHE A 140 9.70 1.76 -21.60
N GLY A 141 8.58 1.40 -20.99
CA GLY A 141 8.54 0.91 -19.61
C GLY A 141 9.30 -0.40 -19.39
N HIS A 142 9.25 -1.34 -20.34
CA HIS A 142 10.03 -2.60 -20.25
C HIS A 142 11.53 -2.31 -20.28
N LYS A 143 12.00 -1.56 -21.28
CA LYS A 143 13.40 -1.10 -21.39
C LYS A 143 13.86 -0.35 -20.16
N LEU A 144 13.05 0.60 -19.69
CA LEU A 144 13.32 1.39 -18.50
C LEU A 144 13.49 0.50 -17.26
N LEU A 145 12.55 -0.41 -17.02
CA LEU A 145 12.60 -1.28 -15.85
C LEU A 145 13.74 -2.27 -15.96
N ALA A 146 14.00 -2.88 -17.12
CA ALA A 146 15.14 -3.76 -17.33
C ALA A 146 16.46 -3.07 -16.98
N GLN A 147 16.62 -1.81 -17.39
CA GLN A 147 17.78 -0.99 -17.03
C GLN A 147 17.87 -0.74 -15.51
N LEU A 148 16.78 -0.35 -14.86
CA LEU A 148 16.79 -0.06 -13.43
C LEU A 148 17.05 -1.33 -12.59
N LEU A 149 16.54 -2.47 -13.05
CA LEU A 149 16.68 -3.76 -12.39
C LEU A 149 18.01 -4.47 -12.71
N GLY A 150 18.73 -4.01 -13.74
CA GLY A 150 20.00 -4.61 -14.18
C GLY A 150 19.81 -5.98 -14.84
N THR A 151 18.71 -6.20 -15.56
CA THR A 151 18.37 -7.46 -16.24
C THR A 151 17.94 -7.20 -17.71
N SER A 152 17.57 -8.25 -18.45
CA SER A 152 17.04 -8.15 -19.82
C SER A 152 15.56 -7.77 -19.85
N GLU A 153 15.10 -7.15 -20.93
CA GLU A 153 13.68 -6.77 -21.12
C GLU A 153 12.74 -7.99 -21.11
N GLU A 154 13.24 -9.15 -21.54
CA GLU A 154 12.51 -10.41 -21.59
C GLU A 154 12.42 -11.14 -20.25
N ASP A 155 13.08 -10.62 -19.20
CA ASP A 155 13.00 -11.24 -17.88
C ASP A 155 11.56 -11.15 -17.34
N SER A 156 11.01 -12.29 -16.93
CA SER A 156 9.66 -12.37 -16.34
C SER A 156 9.45 -11.42 -15.15
N MET A 157 10.51 -11.07 -14.41
CA MET A 157 10.42 -10.09 -13.33
C MET A 157 10.11 -8.69 -13.85
N VAL A 158 10.66 -8.31 -15.01
CA VAL A 158 10.40 -7.03 -15.67
C VAL A 158 8.92 -6.96 -16.01
N GLY A 159 8.36 -7.99 -16.67
CA GLY A 159 6.93 -8.03 -16.98
C GLY A 159 6.04 -7.96 -15.73
N THR A 160 6.43 -8.63 -14.65
CA THR A 160 5.68 -8.60 -13.38
C THR A 160 5.71 -7.21 -12.73
N ILE A 161 6.88 -6.58 -12.66
CA ILE A 161 7.03 -5.23 -12.10
C ILE A 161 6.39 -4.19 -13.02
N TYR A 162 6.44 -4.39 -14.33
CA TYR A 162 5.79 -3.54 -15.32
C TYR A 162 4.29 -3.44 -15.05
N ASP A 163 3.64 -4.59 -14.85
CA ASP A 163 2.21 -4.64 -14.57
C ASP A 163 1.86 -3.98 -13.23
N LYS A 164 2.71 -4.22 -12.21
CA LYS A 164 2.54 -3.62 -10.88
C LYS A 164 2.68 -2.11 -10.92
N MET A 165 3.67 -1.60 -11.63
CA MET A 165 3.93 -0.17 -11.78
C MET A 165 2.85 0.52 -12.62
N TYR A 166 2.30 -0.12 -13.66
CA TYR A 166 1.16 0.47 -14.35
C TYR A 166 -0.06 0.54 -13.44
N GLU A 167 -0.53 -0.60 -12.94
CA GLU A 167 -1.75 -0.75 -12.13
C GLU A 167 -1.76 0.14 -10.88
N ASN A 168 -0.60 0.30 -10.24
CA ASN A 168 -0.54 0.98 -8.96
C ASN A 168 0.13 2.36 -9.06
N PHE A 169 0.54 2.85 -10.22
CA PHE A 169 1.21 4.16 -10.30
C PHE A 169 0.85 4.93 -11.56
N VAL A 170 1.12 4.39 -12.73
CA VAL A 170 0.93 5.12 -13.99
C VAL A 170 -0.55 5.27 -14.34
N GLU A 171 -1.37 4.25 -14.07
CA GLU A 171 -2.81 4.28 -14.37
C GLU A 171 -3.55 5.39 -13.60
N GLU A 172 -3.12 5.74 -12.38
CA GLU A 172 -3.67 6.89 -11.64
C GLU A 172 -3.41 8.21 -12.38
N VAL A 173 -2.20 8.38 -12.93
CA VAL A 173 -1.83 9.57 -13.69
C VAL A 173 -2.64 9.64 -14.98
N ASP A 174 -2.76 8.52 -15.71
CA ASP A 174 -3.58 8.41 -16.92
C ASP A 174 -5.06 8.77 -16.65
N ALA A 175 -5.63 8.22 -15.58
CA ALA A 175 -7.02 8.46 -15.23
C ALA A 175 -7.27 9.93 -14.86
N VAL A 176 -6.42 10.50 -14.00
CA VAL A 176 -6.57 11.89 -13.54
C VAL A 176 -6.47 12.88 -14.70
N ASP A 177 -5.49 12.66 -15.58
CA ASP A 177 -5.23 13.55 -16.71
C ASP A 177 -6.36 13.50 -17.76
N ASN A 178 -6.90 12.31 -18.03
CA ASN A 178 -8.06 12.16 -18.91
C ASN A 178 -9.41 12.48 -18.23
N GLY A 179 -9.41 12.96 -16.97
CA GLY A 179 -10.63 13.31 -16.24
C GLY A 179 -11.53 12.12 -15.93
N ILE A 180 -10.97 10.92 -15.79
CA ILE A 180 -11.70 9.68 -15.51
C ILE A 180 -11.96 9.56 -14.00
N SER A 181 -13.24 9.44 -13.64
CA SER A 181 -13.65 9.19 -12.25
C SER A 181 -13.23 7.80 -11.77
N GLN A 182 -12.90 7.69 -10.48
CA GLN A 182 -12.52 6.41 -9.85
C GLN A 182 -13.68 5.39 -9.77
N TRP A 183 -14.93 5.83 -9.92
CA TRP A 183 -16.14 5.00 -9.96
C TRP A 183 -17.17 5.63 -10.90
N GLU A 184 -18.04 4.81 -11.49
CA GLU A 184 -19.06 5.23 -12.46
C GLU A 184 -20.20 6.02 -11.82
N GLU A 185 -20.64 5.63 -10.62
CA GLU A 185 -21.79 6.23 -9.93
C GLU A 185 -21.49 6.55 -8.46
N GLY A 186 -22.02 7.69 -7.99
CA GLY A 186 -22.00 8.09 -6.58
C GLY A 186 -21.00 9.20 -6.25
N GLU A 187 -21.20 9.82 -5.08
CA GLU A 187 -20.31 10.85 -4.55
C GLU A 187 -19.28 10.24 -3.59
N PRO A 188 -17.99 10.66 -3.67
CA PRO A 188 -17.00 10.24 -2.70
C PRO A 188 -17.42 10.67 -1.29
N ARG A 189 -17.23 9.79 -0.31
CA ARG A 189 -17.41 10.17 1.11
C ARG A 189 -16.38 11.19 1.58
N TYR A 190 -15.22 11.27 0.94
CA TYR A 190 -14.15 12.21 1.23
C TYR A 190 -13.30 12.44 -0.03
N VAL A 191 -12.67 13.61 -0.13
CA VAL A 191 -11.83 14.00 -1.28
C VAL A 191 -10.35 13.73 -0.99
N LEU A 192 -9.64 13.14 -1.94
CA LEU A 192 -8.19 12.99 -1.91
C LEU A 192 -7.52 14.22 -2.50
N THR A 193 -6.77 14.97 -1.69
CA THR A 193 -6.12 16.24 -2.11
C THR A 193 -4.59 16.16 -2.16
N THR A 194 -4.03 14.98 -1.88
CA THR A 194 -2.59 14.74 -1.77
C THR A 194 -2.06 13.69 -2.75
N THR A 195 -2.81 13.38 -3.81
CA THR A 195 -2.37 12.51 -4.92
C THR A 195 -1.10 13.07 -5.58
N LEU A 196 -0.39 12.24 -6.35
CA LEU A 196 0.81 12.69 -7.06
C LEU A 196 0.48 13.87 -7.99
N SER A 197 -0.59 13.76 -8.76
CA SER A 197 -1.05 14.84 -9.64
C SER A 197 -1.41 16.12 -8.89
N ALA A 198 -2.03 16.01 -7.70
CA ALA A 198 -2.30 17.19 -6.87
C ALA A 198 -1.02 17.82 -6.30
N ARG A 199 0.01 17.02 -5.98
CA ARG A 199 1.32 17.53 -5.54
C ARG A 199 2.04 18.24 -6.67
N VAL A 200 2.01 17.69 -7.88
CA VAL A 200 2.57 18.32 -9.09
C VAL A 200 1.85 19.62 -9.42
N ALA A 201 0.51 19.62 -9.42
CA ALA A 201 -0.29 20.81 -9.69
C ALA A 201 0.07 21.99 -8.77
N ARG A 202 0.38 21.72 -7.49
CA ARG A 202 0.80 22.75 -6.51
C ARG A 202 2.18 23.38 -6.79
N LEU A 203 2.96 22.82 -7.72
CA LEU A 203 4.23 23.39 -8.14
C LEU A 203 4.06 24.44 -9.26
N ASN A 204 2.88 24.53 -9.88
CA ASN A 204 2.56 25.63 -10.78
C ASN A 204 2.44 26.96 -10.01
N PRO A 205 2.74 28.10 -10.65
CA PRO A 205 2.44 29.41 -10.08
C PRO A 205 0.95 29.54 -9.80
N THR A 206 0.59 30.20 -8.69
CA THR A 206 -0.82 30.50 -8.43
C THR A 206 -1.29 31.63 -9.32
N TRP A 207 -2.59 31.66 -9.66
CA TRP A 207 -3.18 32.62 -10.60
C TRP A 207 -2.92 34.10 -10.24
N ASN A 208 -2.67 34.39 -8.96
CA ASN A 208 -2.44 35.74 -8.43
C ASN A 208 -0.96 36.07 -8.21
N GLN A 209 -0.02 35.21 -8.64
CA GLN A 209 1.41 35.54 -8.60
C GLN A 209 1.77 36.47 -9.76
N PRO A 210 2.56 37.54 -9.53
CA PRO A 210 3.01 38.42 -10.61
C PRO A 210 3.85 37.69 -11.67
N ASN A 211 4.63 36.69 -11.25
CA ASN A 211 5.39 35.84 -12.15
C ASN A 211 4.62 34.54 -12.42
N GLN A 212 4.36 34.26 -13.70
CA GLN A 212 3.68 33.06 -14.18
C GLN A 212 4.65 32.09 -14.87
N ASP A 213 5.97 32.30 -14.72
CA ASP A 213 6.98 31.35 -15.18
C ASP A 213 6.81 29.98 -14.51
N THR A 214 6.78 28.94 -15.34
CA THR A 214 6.55 27.56 -14.92
C THR A 214 7.84 26.73 -14.88
N GLU A 215 8.96 27.24 -15.41
CA GLU A 215 10.16 26.44 -15.69
C GLU A 215 10.76 25.79 -14.43
N ALA A 216 11.00 26.60 -13.40
CA ALA A 216 11.54 26.09 -12.13
C ALA A 216 10.56 25.14 -11.42
N GLY A 217 9.25 25.40 -11.55
CA GLY A 217 8.20 24.53 -11.02
C GLY A 217 8.17 23.17 -11.71
N PHE A 218 8.31 23.17 -13.04
CA PHE A 218 8.32 21.97 -13.85
C PHE A 218 9.54 21.09 -13.56
N GLN A 219 10.74 21.67 -13.40
CA GLN A 219 11.92 20.91 -13.01
C GLN A 219 11.72 20.22 -11.65
N ARG A 220 11.12 20.92 -10.68
CA ARG A 220 10.77 20.34 -9.38
C ARG A 220 9.70 19.25 -9.51
N ALA A 221 8.76 19.39 -10.44
CA ALA A 221 7.74 18.39 -10.71
C ALA A 221 8.36 17.11 -11.27
N MET A 222 9.28 17.23 -12.24
CA MET A 222 10.05 16.10 -12.77
C MET A 222 10.84 15.38 -11.67
N ASP A 223 11.51 16.12 -10.78
CA ASP A 223 12.26 15.51 -9.68
C ASP A 223 11.33 14.75 -8.71
N LEU A 224 10.18 15.35 -8.39
CA LEU A 224 9.16 14.76 -7.52
C LEU A 224 8.61 13.44 -8.09
N VAL A 225 8.15 13.45 -9.34
CA VAL A 225 7.56 12.24 -9.96
C VAL A 225 8.61 11.16 -10.20
N ARG A 226 9.86 11.55 -10.52
CA ARG A 226 11.01 10.64 -10.65
C ARG A 226 11.31 9.93 -9.34
N GLU A 227 11.40 10.68 -8.24
CA GLU A 227 11.69 10.11 -6.93
C GLU A 227 10.61 9.11 -6.50
N GLU A 228 9.34 9.49 -6.63
CA GLU A 228 8.21 8.63 -6.29
C GLU A 228 8.21 7.35 -7.15
N PHE A 229 8.46 7.45 -8.46
CA PHE A 229 8.58 6.29 -9.35
C PHE A 229 9.70 5.35 -8.91
N LEU A 230 10.91 5.87 -8.66
CA LEU A 230 12.07 5.07 -8.26
C LEU A 230 11.86 4.39 -6.90
N GLN A 231 11.25 5.08 -5.93
CA GLN A 231 10.92 4.48 -4.62
C GLN A 231 9.93 3.31 -4.77
N ARG A 232 8.99 3.42 -5.72
CA ARG A 232 7.99 2.37 -5.97
C ARG A 232 8.59 1.17 -6.69
N VAL A 233 9.47 1.39 -7.66
CA VAL A 233 10.27 0.32 -8.28
C VAL A 233 11.15 -0.39 -7.25
N ASP A 234 11.85 0.37 -6.39
CA ASP A 234 12.68 -0.18 -5.31
C ASP A 234 11.86 -1.07 -4.36
N PHE A 235 10.67 -0.61 -3.96
CA PHE A 235 9.74 -1.41 -3.16
C PHE A 235 9.36 -2.72 -3.86
N TYR A 236 9.00 -2.67 -5.15
CA TYR A 236 8.60 -3.88 -5.87
C TYR A 236 9.77 -4.86 -6.04
N GLN A 237 10.97 -4.37 -6.36
CA GLN A 237 12.17 -5.17 -6.55
C GLN A 237 12.67 -5.80 -5.25
N HIS A 238 12.81 -5.01 -4.19
CA HIS A 238 13.55 -5.41 -2.99
C HIS A 238 12.66 -5.88 -1.85
N SER A 239 11.35 -5.58 -1.87
CA SER A 239 10.41 -5.93 -0.79
C SER A 239 9.27 -6.82 -1.26
N TRP A 240 8.48 -6.38 -2.25
CA TRP A 240 7.27 -7.12 -2.65
C TRP A 240 7.59 -8.39 -3.43
N LEU A 241 8.44 -8.35 -4.45
CA LEU A 241 8.69 -9.52 -5.31
C LEU A 241 9.36 -10.69 -4.53
N PRO A 242 10.40 -10.46 -3.71
CA PRO A 242 11.01 -11.53 -2.92
C PRO A 242 10.05 -12.17 -1.90
N ALA A 243 9.05 -11.43 -1.43
CA ALA A 243 8.06 -11.94 -0.50
C ALA A 243 7.24 -13.11 -1.08
N ARG A 244 7.09 -13.19 -2.41
CA ARG A 244 6.36 -14.28 -3.07
C ARG A 244 6.90 -15.65 -2.68
N ALA A 245 8.22 -15.84 -2.73
CA ALA A 245 8.86 -17.10 -2.40
C ALA A 245 8.63 -17.49 -0.93
N LEU A 246 8.68 -16.51 -0.01
CA LEU A 246 8.42 -16.73 1.41
C LEU A 246 6.97 -17.15 1.66
N VAL A 247 6.01 -16.52 0.99
CA VAL A 247 4.59 -16.88 1.11
C VAL A 247 4.32 -18.26 0.51
N GLN A 248 4.93 -18.58 -0.64
CA GLN A 248 4.80 -19.90 -1.26
C GLN A 248 5.37 -21.02 -0.36
N GLU A 249 6.54 -20.80 0.23
CA GLU A 249 7.13 -21.71 1.20
C GLU A 249 6.23 -21.87 2.43
N ALA A 250 5.78 -20.77 3.02
CA ALA A 250 4.89 -20.78 4.17
C ALA A 250 3.57 -21.51 3.89
N LEU A 251 3.01 -21.33 2.70
CA LEU A 251 1.84 -22.09 2.25
C LEU A 251 2.13 -23.58 2.14
N ALA A 252 3.27 -23.98 1.59
CA ALA A 252 3.62 -25.41 1.51
C ALA A 252 3.77 -26.05 2.91
N GLN A 253 4.31 -25.31 3.87
CA GLN A 253 4.55 -25.78 5.24
C GLN A 253 3.32 -25.66 6.18
N ARG A 254 2.21 -25.07 5.71
CA ARG A 254 1.04 -24.74 6.55
C ARG A 254 0.49 -25.91 7.38
N PHE A 255 0.54 -27.14 6.85
CA PHE A 255 0.04 -28.32 7.55
C PHE A 255 0.91 -28.77 8.74
N GLN A 256 2.17 -28.32 8.79
CA GLN A 256 3.05 -28.53 9.95
C GLN A 256 2.77 -27.53 11.07
N VAL A 257 2.25 -26.35 10.72
CA VAL A 257 1.83 -25.30 11.65
C VAL A 257 0.45 -25.62 12.23
N ASP A 258 -0.49 -25.95 11.35
CA ASP A 258 -1.86 -26.30 11.72
C ASP A 258 -2.39 -27.42 10.81
N PRO A 259 -2.85 -28.56 11.36
CA PRO A 259 -3.33 -29.69 10.56
C PRO A 259 -4.51 -29.40 9.61
N SER A 260 -5.27 -28.31 9.82
CA SER A 260 -6.33 -27.91 8.88
C SER A 260 -5.78 -27.20 7.65
N GLY A 261 -4.59 -26.60 7.76
CA GLY A 261 -3.97 -25.77 6.74
C GLY A 261 -4.54 -24.36 6.64
N GLU A 262 -5.42 -23.95 7.56
CA GLU A 262 -6.00 -22.60 7.59
C GLU A 262 -5.07 -21.54 8.20
N ILE A 263 -3.94 -21.97 8.77
CA ILE A 263 -2.94 -21.08 9.40
C ILE A 263 -1.61 -21.20 8.67
N VAL A 264 -1.05 -20.06 8.29
CA VAL A 264 0.26 -19.96 7.64
C VAL A 264 1.23 -19.21 8.56
N GLU A 265 2.44 -19.73 8.71
CA GLU A 265 3.52 -19.07 9.46
C GLU A 265 4.57 -18.48 8.51
N LEU A 266 4.83 -17.18 8.62
CA LEU A 266 5.96 -16.54 7.94
C LEU A 266 7.19 -16.61 8.85
N ALA A 267 8.01 -17.64 8.65
CA ALA A 267 9.16 -17.96 9.51
C ALA A 267 10.21 -16.84 9.60
N LYS A 268 10.34 -16.01 8.56
CA LYS A 268 11.30 -14.88 8.51
C LYS A 268 10.72 -13.55 8.97
N GLY A 269 9.55 -13.56 9.61
CA GLY A 269 8.85 -12.36 10.06
C GLY A 269 7.88 -11.81 9.01
N GLY A 270 7.33 -10.62 9.29
CA GLY A 270 6.32 -10.00 8.46
C GLY A 270 6.89 -9.51 7.12
N CYS A 271 6.21 -9.85 6.02
CA CYS A 271 6.53 -9.37 4.67
C CYS A 271 5.25 -8.90 3.93
N PRO A 272 5.34 -8.32 2.72
CA PRO A 272 4.18 -8.03 1.86
C PRO A 272 3.45 -9.29 1.38
N TRP A 273 2.73 -9.99 2.27
CA TRP A 273 2.20 -11.33 2.00
C TRP A 273 0.82 -11.36 1.34
N LYS A 274 -0.01 -10.33 1.56
CA LYS A 274 -1.45 -10.37 1.26
C LYS A 274 -1.75 -10.73 -0.19
N GLU A 275 -1.23 -9.94 -1.12
CA GLU A 275 -1.51 -10.14 -2.54
C GLU A 275 -0.98 -11.49 -3.05
N HIS A 276 0.25 -11.84 -2.68
CA HIS A 276 0.84 -13.15 -3.03
C HIS A 276 0.01 -14.31 -2.49
N LEU A 277 -0.54 -14.19 -1.28
CA LEU A 277 -1.40 -15.21 -0.70
C LEU A 277 -2.65 -15.42 -1.57
N TYR A 278 -3.37 -14.36 -1.96
CA TYR A 278 -4.55 -14.52 -2.82
C TYR A 278 -4.22 -15.16 -4.16
N HIS A 279 -3.09 -14.78 -4.77
CA HIS A 279 -2.66 -15.36 -6.05
C HIS A 279 -2.21 -16.82 -5.93
N LEU A 280 -1.56 -17.21 -4.84
CA LEU A 280 -1.07 -18.57 -4.65
C LEU A 280 -2.17 -19.51 -4.16
N GLU A 281 -3.10 -19.00 -3.35
CA GLU A 281 -4.21 -19.76 -2.78
C GLU A 281 -5.18 -20.26 -3.85
N SER A 282 -5.43 -19.47 -4.90
CA SER A 282 -6.30 -19.86 -6.01
C SER A 282 -5.80 -21.09 -6.79
N GLY A 283 -4.50 -21.40 -6.70
CA GLY A 283 -3.88 -22.57 -7.30
C GLY A 283 -3.81 -23.83 -6.41
N LEU A 284 -4.32 -23.78 -5.18
CA LEU A 284 -4.23 -24.90 -4.24
C LEU A 284 -5.23 -26.03 -4.56
N SER A 285 -4.77 -27.27 -4.44
CA SER A 285 -5.60 -28.48 -4.53
C SER A 285 -5.29 -29.44 -3.36
N PRO A 286 -6.27 -29.78 -2.49
CA PRO A 286 -7.62 -29.23 -2.45
C PRO A 286 -7.62 -27.73 -2.11
N PRO A 287 -8.68 -26.98 -2.50
CA PRO A 287 -8.83 -25.60 -2.09
C PRO A 287 -8.86 -25.51 -0.56
N VAL A 288 -7.98 -24.68 0.00
CA VAL A 288 -7.95 -24.36 1.43
C VAL A 288 -7.95 -22.85 1.55
N THR A 289 -8.88 -22.34 2.35
CA THR A 289 -9.00 -20.91 2.64
C THR A 289 -8.17 -20.59 3.88
N VAL A 290 -7.02 -19.95 3.69
CA VAL A 290 -6.20 -19.46 4.80
C VAL A 290 -6.94 -18.38 5.55
N ALA A 291 -7.12 -18.60 6.85
CA ALA A 291 -7.82 -17.69 7.76
C ALA A 291 -6.85 -16.77 8.51
N PHE A 292 -5.66 -17.27 8.84
CA PHE A 292 -4.69 -16.55 9.68
C PHE A 292 -3.27 -16.63 9.12
N VAL A 293 -2.55 -15.52 9.26
CA VAL A 293 -1.11 -15.45 9.05
C VAL A 293 -0.45 -15.07 10.37
N ILE A 294 0.50 -15.90 10.82
CA ILE A 294 1.28 -15.67 12.04
C ILE A 294 2.75 -15.45 11.70
N TYR A 295 3.42 -14.61 12.46
CA TYR A 295 4.86 -14.33 12.30
C TYR A 295 5.39 -13.59 13.53
N THR A 296 6.70 -13.56 13.72
CA THR A 296 7.34 -12.71 14.73
C THR A 296 7.70 -11.35 14.16
N ASP A 297 7.48 -10.28 14.92
CA ASP A 297 8.03 -8.97 14.59
C ASP A 297 9.54 -8.90 14.88
N GLN A 298 10.14 -7.73 14.61
CA GLN A 298 11.57 -7.49 14.83
C GLN A 298 12.00 -7.63 16.30
N ALA A 299 11.06 -7.54 17.25
CA ALA A 299 11.31 -7.74 18.68
C ALA A 299 11.03 -9.20 19.12
N GLY A 300 10.83 -10.11 18.16
CA GLY A 300 10.52 -11.51 18.42
C GLY A 300 9.11 -11.75 18.98
N GLN A 301 8.24 -10.73 18.98
CA GLN A 301 6.88 -10.86 19.49
C GLN A 301 5.97 -11.42 18.40
N TRP A 302 5.18 -12.43 18.76
CA TRP A 302 4.23 -13.03 17.83
C TRP A 302 3.12 -12.05 17.45
N ARG A 303 2.86 -11.99 16.15
CA ARG A 303 1.78 -11.27 15.51
C ARG A 303 0.85 -12.29 14.85
N VAL A 304 -0.44 -12.02 14.95
CA VAL A 304 -1.48 -12.73 14.21
C VAL A 304 -2.25 -11.71 13.40
N GLN A 305 -2.38 -11.96 12.10
CA GLN A 305 -3.23 -11.19 11.20
C GLN A 305 -4.32 -12.10 10.63
N CYS A 306 -5.57 -11.66 10.71
CA CYS A 306 -6.66 -12.32 10.03
C CYS A 306 -6.61 -11.98 8.53
N VAL A 307 -6.71 -12.98 7.67
CA VAL A 307 -6.74 -12.76 6.23
C VAL A 307 -8.05 -12.05 5.86
N PRO A 308 -8.00 -10.91 5.13
CA PRO A 308 -9.20 -10.24 4.66
C PRO A 308 -10.04 -11.12 3.69
N LYS A 309 -11.33 -10.84 3.57
CA LYS A 309 -12.16 -11.52 2.56
C LYS A 309 -11.68 -11.22 1.15
N GLU A 310 -11.34 -9.96 0.90
CA GLU A 310 -10.83 -9.44 -0.38
C GLU A 310 -9.58 -8.59 -0.11
N PRO A 311 -8.65 -8.45 -1.08
CA PRO A 311 -7.35 -7.79 -0.88
C PRO A 311 -7.39 -6.42 -0.20
N HIS A 312 -8.43 -5.62 -0.44
CA HIS A 312 -8.60 -4.26 0.09
C HIS A 312 -9.69 -4.14 1.16
N SER A 313 -10.29 -5.25 1.59
CA SER A 313 -11.37 -5.22 2.58
C SER A 313 -10.83 -5.14 4.00
N PHE A 314 -11.53 -4.38 4.85
CA PHE A 314 -11.32 -4.44 6.30
C PHE A 314 -12.01 -5.64 6.96
N GLN A 315 -12.90 -6.32 6.24
CA GLN A 315 -13.59 -7.51 6.75
C GLN A 315 -12.67 -8.72 6.66
N SER A 316 -12.40 -9.35 7.80
CA SER A 316 -11.67 -10.62 7.86
C SER A 316 -12.52 -11.81 7.39
N ARG A 317 -11.89 -12.82 6.79
CA ARG A 317 -12.51 -14.13 6.50
C ARG A 317 -13.02 -14.77 7.79
N LEU A 318 -12.16 -14.80 8.80
CA LEU A 318 -12.48 -15.23 10.15
C LEU A 318 -11.86 -14.25 11.15
N PRO A 319 -12.67 -13.38 11.79
CA PRO A 319 -12.12 -12.45 12.76
C PRO A 319 -11.80 -13.19 14.07
N LEU A 320 -10.77 -12.74 14.79
CA LEU A 320 -10.49 -13.24 16.14
C LEU A 320 -11.70 -13.00 17.06
N PRO A 321 -11.88 -13.81 18.11
CA PRO A 321 -12.82 -13.50 19.17
C PRO A 321 -12.62 -12.06 19.65
N GLU A 322 -13.70 -11.30 19.83
CA GLU A 322 -13.65 -9.90 20.26
C GLU A 322 -12.77 -9.67 21.50
N PRO A 323 -12.80 -10.54 22.54
CA PRO A 323 -11.93 -10.39 23.70
C PRO A 323 -10.42 -10.55 23.43
N TRP A 324 -10.01 -10.96 22.24
CA TRP A 324 -8.60 -11.15 21.87
C TRP A 324 -8.08 -10.03 20.96
N ARG A 325 -8.97 -9.20 20.42
CA ARG A 325 -8.60 -8.15 19.47
C ARG A 325 -7.93 -7.00 20.21
N GLY A 326 -6.62 -6.80 19.97
CA GLY A 326 -5.93 -5.56 20.28
C GLY A 326 -5.95 -5.07 21.73
N LEU A 327 -6.33 -5.92 22.69
CA LEU A 327 -6.26 -5.59 24.10
C LEU A 327 -4.79 -5.60 24.54
N ARG A 328 -4.24 -4.41 24.80
CA ARG A 328 -3.07 -4.29 25.66
C ARG A 328 -3.57 -4.52 27.08
N ASP A 329 -3.10 -5.58 27.73
CA ASP A 329 -3.22 -5.89 29.16
C ASP A 329 -4.42 -5.26 29.91
N GLY A 330 -5.62 -5.87 29.80
CA GLY A 330 -6.70 -5.67 30.77
C GLY A 330 -7.33 -4.27 30.89
N GLY A 331 -7.07 -3.36 29.95
CA GLY A 331 -7.66 -2.01 29.89
C GLY A 331 -6.88 -1.09 28.94
N PRO A 332 -7.43 0.05 28.51
CA PRO A 332 -6.77 0.91 27.53
C PRO A 332 -5.60 1.68 28.17
N GLY A 333 -4.36 1.21 28.03
CA GLY A 333 -3.15 1.99 28.39
C GLY A 333 -1.86 1.16 28.53
N PRO A 334 -0.65 1.74 28.33
CA PRO A 334 0.52 1.00 27.84
C PRO A 334 1.45 0.48 28.96
N GLY A 335 1.89 -0.78 28.82
CA GLY A 335 2.99 -1.34 29.60
C GLY A 335 2.82 -2.84 29.84
N SER A 336 3.51 -3.64 29.03
CA SER A 336 3.72 -5.11 29.15
C SER A 336 3.72 -5.61 30.60
N PRO A 337 3.23 -6.84 30.92
CA PRO A 337 3.91 -8.03 30.39
C PRO A 337 3.14 -9.39 30.27
N TRP A 338 3.57 -10.17 29.25
CA TRP A 338 3.52 -11.64 29.06
C TRP A 338 2.36 -12.30 28.28
N VAL A 339 2.65 -12.57 27.00
CA VAL A 339 2.12 -13.72 26.23
C VAL A 339 2.92 -14.97 26.62
N ARG A 340 2.34 -15.86 27.45
CA ARG A 340 2.86 -17.24 27.62
C ARG A 340 1.77 -18.31 27.57
N TRP A 341 0.62 -18.01 26.95
CA TRP A 341 -0.57 -18.88 27.03
C TRP A 341 -1.22 -19.28 25.70
N CYS A 342 -0.66 -18.92 24.55
CA CYS A 342 -1.37 -19.11 23.27
C CYS A 342 -1.20 -20.49 22.61
N LEU A 343 -0.16 -21.28 22.91
CA LEU A 343 0.02 -22.58 22.25
C LEU A 343 -0.59 -23.77 23.02
N LEU A 344 -0.69 -23.71 24.35
CA LEU A 344 -1.17 -24.86 25.13
C LEU A 344 -2.69 -25.09 25.10
N ARG A 345 -3.50 -24.08 24.71
CA ARG A 345 -4.96 -24.22 24.61
C ARG A 345 -5.47 -24.63 23.23
N TRP A 346 -4.63 -24.56 22.19
CA TRP A 346 -5.05 -24.90 20.83
C TRP A 346 -5.32 -26.39 20.66
N SER A 347 -4.60 -27.26 21.37
CA SER A 347 -4.79 -28.72 21.36
C SER A 347 -6.09 -29.20 22.01
N LEU A 348 -6.80 -28.35 22.76
CA LEU A 348 -7.98 -28.74 23.55
C LEU A 348 -9.32 -28.30 22.95
N ARG A 349 -9.34 -27.61 21.80
CA ARG A 349 -10.59 -27.10 21.22
C ARG A 349 -10.88 -27.42 19.75
N VAL A 350 -10.12 -28.35 19.17
CA VAL A 350 -10.47 -28.98 17.88
C VAL A 350 -10.75 -30.46 18.11
N LYS A 351 -11.77 -30.77 18.92
CA LYS A 351 -12.48 -32.04 18.76
C LYS A 351 -13.61 -31.80 17.77
N ARG A 352 -13.39 -32.25 16.53
CA ARG A 352 -14.44 -32.55 15.55
C ARG A 352 -15.54 -33.33 16.26
N LEU A 353 -16.76 -32.79 16.28
CA LEU A 353 -17.95 -33.61 16.43
C LEU A 353 -18.34 -34.06 15.02
N GLU A 354 -18.16 -35.34 14.75
CA GLU A 354 -18.80 -36.02 13.62
C GLU A 354 -20.32 -35.90 13.80
N HIS A 355 -21.00 -35.33 12.82
CA HIS A 355 -22.46 -35.30 12.81
C HIS A 355 -23.00 -36.61 12.22
N SER A 356 -23.48 -37.48 13.10
CA SER A 356 -24.51 -38.47 12.78
C SER A 356 -25.87 -37.98 13.30
N ARG A 357 -26.88 -38.02 12.41
CA ARG A 357 -28.35 -37.96 12.60
C ARG A 357 -28.82 -38.31 14.04
N GLN A 358 -29.87 -37.77 14.68
CA GLN A 358 -31.15 -37.15 14.28
C GLN A 358 -31.92 -36.69 15.56
N VAL A 359 -32.92 -35.79 15.39
CA VAL A 359 -34.31 -35.79 15.95
C VAL A 359 -34.57 -35.53 17.46
N ASN A 360 -35.57 -34.65 17.67
CA ASN A 360 -36.30 -34.24 18.89
C ASN A 360 -35.75 -33.05 19.70
N PHE A 361 -36.36 -31.90 19.42
CA PHE A 361 -36.47 -30.72 20.27
C PHE A 361 -36.52 -31.06 21.77
N PHE A 362 -35.55 -30.59 22.56
CA PHE A 362 -35.72 -29.90 23.86
C PHE A 362 -34.32 -29.58 24.44
N SER A 363 -34.09 -28.31 24.77
CA SER A 363 -32.94 -27.87 25.58
C SER A 363 -33.25 -28.03 27.07
N ARG A 364 -32.30 -28.48 27.88
CA ARG A 364 -32.26 -28.20 29.33
C ARG A 364 -30.84 -27.98 29.87
N VAL A 365 -30.84 -27.08 30.85
CA VAL A 365 -29.75 -26.47 31.61
C VAL A 365 -29.16 -27.44 32.66
N CYS A 366 -27.81 -27.47 32.70
CA CYS A 366 -26.87 -27.62 33.83
C CYS A 366 -27.03 -28.73 34.90
N VAL A 367 -25.97 -29.56 35.09
CA VAL A 367 -25.57 -30.11 36.40
C VAL A 367 -24.04 -30.22 36.52
N ARG A 368 -23.51 -29.74 37.66
CA ARG A 368 -22.12 -29.78 38.15
C ARG A 368 -21.78 -31.15 38.77
N THR A 369 -20.62 -31.71 38.45
CA THR A 369 -19.83 -32.71 39.25
C THR A 369 -18.39 -32.63 38.67
N TRP A 370 -17.25 -32.71 39.37
CA TRP A 370 -16.77 -33.50 40.51
C TRP A 370 -15.39 -32.89 40.96
N ARG A 371 -15.03 -32.79 42.26
CA ARG A 371 -14.12 -33.67 43.05
C ARG A 371 -12.88 -34.18 42.27
N SER A 372 -11.63 -34.24 42.76
CA SER A 372 -11.04 -34.14 44.11
C SER A 372 -9.49 -34.30 44.03
N SER A 373 -8.78 -33.77 45.04
CA SER A 373 -7.59 -34.34 45.73
C SER A 373 -6.22 -34.45 45.03
N SER A 374 -5.18 -33.88 45.66
CA SER A 374 -4.06 -34.64 46.26
C SER A 374 -3.10 -33.71 47.03
N SER A 375 -2.58 -34.25 48.13
CA SER A 375 -1.93 -33.59 49.26
C SER A 375 -0.40 -33.83 49.30
N GLU A 376 0.27 -33.05 50.15
CA GLU A 376 1.56 -33.33 50.85
C GLU A 376 2.92 -33.31 50.11
N ARG A 377 3.83 -32.41 50.56
CA ARG A 377 4.93 -32.76 51.50
C ARG A 377 5.70 -31.52 52.00
N VAL A 378 5.92 -31.49 53.31
CA VAL A 378 6.69 -30.52 54.08
C VAL A 378 8.12 -31.05 54.28
N LYS A 379 9.14 -30.16 54.27
CA LYS A 379 10.33 -30.28 55.14
C LYS A 379 10.71 -28.90 55.68
N ARG A 380 10.73 -28.76 57.01
CA ARG A 380 11.33 -27.66 57.79
C ARG A 380 12.78 -28.03 58.16
N LEU A 381 13.63 -27.03 58.45
CA LEU A 381 14.65 -26.95 59.52
C LEU A 381 15.47 -25.62 59.38
N PRO A 382 16.23 -25.13 60.40
CA PRO A 382 15.84 -24.02 61.27
C PRO A 382 16.72 -22.73 61.16
N GLN A 383 16.23 -21.62 61.73
CA GLN A 383 16.95 -20.34 61.87
C GLN A 383 18.08 -20.40 62.92
N LYS A 384 19.21 -19.75 62.63
CA LYS A 384 20.13 -19.19 63.63
C LYS A 384 20.29 -17.69 63.40
N SER A 385 20.34 -16.99 64.53
CA SER A 385 20.48 -15.56 64.77
C SER A 385 21.69 -14.89 64.10
N GLN A 386 21.49 -13.69 63.52
CA GLN A 386 22.37 -12.53 63.70
C GLN A 386 21.70 -11.26 63.13
N LEU A 387 21.58 -10.23 63.98
CA LEU A 387 21.26 -8.86 63.59
C LEU A 387 22.52 -8.22 63.04
N HIS A 388 22.53 -7.72 61.80
CA HIS A 388 23.34 -6.56 61.42
C HIS A 388 22.65 -5.74 60.33
N THR A 389 22.84 -4.44 60.49
CA THR A 389 22.19 -3.29 59.87
C THR A 389 22.68 -3.00 58.45
N LYS A 390 21.82 -2.34 57.64
CA LYS A 390 21.96 -1.94 56.22
C LYS A 390 21.43 -2.99 55.23
N GLY A 391 20.14 -2.84 54.92
CA GLY A 391 19.38 -3.81 54.13
C GLY A 391 19.62 -3.75 52.62
N ARG A 392 19.65 -4.95 52.01
CA ARG A 392 19.00 -5.30 50.73
C ARG A 392 18.68 -6.81 50.65
N SER A 393 17.46 -7.11 50.14
CA SER A 393 16.90 -8.37 49.58
C SER A 393 16.78 -9.62 50.49
N PRO A 394 15.85 -10.61 50.25
CA PRO A 394 15.15 -10.96 49.00
C PRO A 394 13.62 -11.24 49.13
N VAL A 395 13.04 -11.54 47.96
CA VAL A 395 11.65 -11.98 47.66
C VAL A 395 11.24 -13.24 48.43
N CYS A 396 10.08 -13.21 49.11
CA CYS A 396 9.16 -14.35 49.23
C CYS A 396 7.74 -13.94 49.67
N GLN A 397 6.75 -14.64 49.10
CA GLN A 397 5.29 -14.45 49.14
C GLN A 397 4.63 -14.25 50.52
N ARG A 398 3.51 -13.49 50.51
CA ARG A 398 2.33 -13.82 51.32
C ARG A 398 1.09 -14.01 50.45
N ARG A 399 0.53 -15.21 50.59
CA ARG A 399 -0.88 -15.56 50.40
C ARG A 399 -1.75 -14.74 51.36
N CYS A 400 -2.91 -14.31 50.88
CA CYS A 400 -4.21 -14.23 51.54
C CYS A 400 -5.18 -13.62 50.51
N ALA A 401 -6.46 -13.90 50.46
CA ALA A 401 -7.35 -14.91 51.03
C ALA A 401 -8.68 -14.70 50.26
N PHE A 402 -9.51 -15.73 50.16
CA PHE A 402 -10.82 -15.63 49.52
C PHE A 402 -11.68 -14.49 50.10
N ARG A 403 -12.44 -13.82 49.22
CA ARG A 403 -13.82 -13.42 49.52
C ARG A 403 -14.68 -13.67 48.29
N CYS A 404 -15.50 -14.72 48.36
CA CYS A 404 -16.67 -14.86 47.50
C CYS A 404 -17.78 -14.05 48.13
N GLU A 405 -18.19 -12.94 47.51
CA GLU A 405 -19.51 -12.35 47.77
C GLU A 405 -20.23 -12.13 46.44
N ALA A 406 -21.42 -12.71 46.42
CA ALA A 406 -22.53 -12.69 45.48
C ALA A 406 -22.49 -11.75 44.26
N LEU A 407 -22.77 -12.34 43.09
CA LEU A 407 -23.44 -11.66 41.98
C LEU A 407 -24.83 -11.19 42.42
N PRO A 408 -25.32 -10.08 41.84
CA PRO A 408 -26.64 -10.12 41.25
C PRO A 408 -26.59 -9.80 39.76
N TYR A 409 -27.23 -10.69 39.01
CA TYR A 409 -27.55 -10.55 37.59
C TYR A 409 -28.85 -9.76 37.48
N THR A 410 -28.88 -8.63 36.77
CA THR A 410 -30.12 -8.06 36.24
C THR A 410 -29.87 -7.47 34.85
N LEU A 411 -30.54 -8.06 33.86
CA LEU A 411 -30.73 -7.52 32.51
C LEU A 411 -31.71 -6.33 32.56
N PRO A 412 -31.53 -5.28 31.75
CA PRO A 412 -32.60 -4.35 31.44
C PRO A 412 -33.02 -4.44 29.95
N GLN A 413 -34.31 -4.67 29.74
CA GLN A 413 -35.08 -4.34 28.53
C GLN A 413 -36.40 -3.69 29.03
N PRO A 414 -37.11 -2.88 28.22
CA PRO A 414 -37.42 -1.50 28.55
C PRO A 414 -38.91 -1.27 28.80
N GLY A 415 -39.25 -0.14 29.43
CA GLY A 415 -40.60 0.42 29.33
C GLY A 415 -41.20 0.94 30.63
N MET A 416 -41.37 2.26 30.66
CA MET A 416 -42.37 3.04 31.41
C MET A 416 -42.17 3.33 32.91
N TRP A 417 -41.73 4.58 33.09
CA TRP A 417 -41.97 5.54 34.17
C TRP A 417 -43.31 5.45 34.90
N GLN A 418 -43.30 5.65 36.23
CA GLN A 418 -44.04 6.75 36.88
C GLN A 418 -43.31 7.26 38.14
N LEU A 419 -43.17 8.58 38.19
CA LEU A 419 -42.76 9.47 39.29
C LEU A 419 -43.96 9.83 40.17
N TRP A 420 -43.76 10.03 41.47
CA TRP A 420 -44.47 11.01 42.34
C TRP A 420 -43.57 11.28 43.57
N MET A 421 -43.44 12.48 44.16
CA MET A 421 -43.72 13.87 43.79
C MET A 421 -43.25 14.77 44.94
N GLY A 422 -42.86 16.01 44.64
CA GLY A 422 -42.63 17.08 45.60
C GLY A 422 -42.66 18.45 44.92
N PHE A 423 -43.82 19.14 45.02
CA PHE A 423 -44.11 20.58 44.85
C PHE A 423 -43.91 21.19 43.43
N LEU A 424 -44.86 21.88 42.75
CA LEU A 424 -45.97 22.76 43.16
C LEU A 424 -47.10 22.83 42.07
N ARG A 425 -48.35 22.98 42.55
CA ARG A 425 -49.56 23.61 41.93
C ARG A 425 -50.33 22.93 40.77
N SER A 426 -51.37 22.16 41.18
CA SER A 426 -52.82 22.14 40.81
C SER A 426 -53.41 23.08 39.73
N PRO A 427 -54.68 22.83 39.27
CA PRO A 427 -55.42 21.56 39.11
C PRO A 427 -56.32 21.46 37.84
N ALA A 428 -56.81 20.25 37.54
CA ALA A 428 -58.16 19.87 37.01
C ALA A 428 -58.03 18.65 36.08
N ALA A 429 -58.25 17.42 36.56
CA ALA A 429 -59.54 16.70 36.62
C ALA A 429 -60.10 16.37 35.20
N ALA A 430 -60.52 15.17 34.82
CA ALA A 430 -60.58 13.85 35.43
C ALA A 430 -60.77 12.83 34.28
N ALA A 431 -60.34 11.58 34.50
CA ALA A 431 -60.60 10.41 33.66
C ALA A 431 -62.08 9.95 33.80
N PRO A 432 -62.57 8.76 33.33
CA PRO A 432 -61.83 7.64 32.71
C PRO A 432 -62.58 6.75 31.67
N ARG A 433 -61.86 5.71 31.22
CA ARG A 433 -62.26 4.27 31.09
C ARG A 433 -62.83 3.68 29.77
N ARG A 434 -62.30 2.46 29.55
CA ARG A 434 -62.89 1.20 29.02
C ARG A 434 -62.83 0.98 27.49
N SER A 435 -62.09 -0.06 27.06
CA SER A 435 -62.57 -1.39 26.61
C SER A 435 -63.29 -1.28 25.26
N SER A 436 -63.00 -2.03 24.21
CA SER A 436 -62.89 -3.48 24.11
C SER A 436 -62.60 -3.85 22.64
N SER A 437 -61.94 -4.99 22.44
CA SER A 437 -62.12 -5.99 21.37
C SER A 437 -62.81 -5.60 20.05
N TRP A 438 -62.12 -5.86 18.94
CA TRP A 438 -62.46 -6.83 17.87
C TRP A 438 -62.07 -6.35 16.45
N GLN A 439 -61.31 -7.24 15.80
CA GLN A 439 -61.41 -7.70 14.42
C GLN A 439 -60.95 -6.83 13.22
N LEU A 440 -60.01 -7.46 12.51
CA LEU A 440 -59.89 -7.68 11.07
C LEU A 440 -59.95 -6.46 10.12
N GLY A 441 -58.83 -6.25 9.43
CA GLY A 441 -58.81 -5.52 8.17
C GLY A 441 -57.39 -5.40 7.65
N GLN A 442 -57.08 -6.16 6.59
CA GLN A 442 -55.88 -5.97 5.78
C GLN A 442 -55.82 -4.51 5.30
N SER A 443 -54.69 -3.84 5.50
CA SER A 443 -54.41 -2.53 4.91
C SER A 443 -53.17 -2.64 4.01
N GLN A 444 -53.39 -2.25 2.77
CA GLN A 444 -52.43 -2.15 1.68
C GLN A 444 -51.25 -1.24 2.02
N GLU A 445 -50.11 -1.53 1.39
CA GLU A 445 -48.95 -0.65 1.26
C GLU A 445 -49.34 0.71 0.64
N GLU A 446 -49.14 1.79 1.38
CA GLU A 446 -49.00 3.13 0.79
C GLU A 446 -47.55 3.33 0.30
N ARG A 447 -47.41 3.55 -1.01
CA ARG A 447 -46.18 4.07 -1.63
C ARG A 447 -46.01 5.55 -1.29
N PRO A 448 -44.77 6.04 -1.09
CA PRO A 448 -44.52 7.46 -0.88
C PRO A 448 -44.71 8.27 -2.18
N ALA A 449 -45.25 9.48 -2.04
CA ALA A 449 -45.52 10.42 -3.13
C ALA A 449 -44.23 10.92 -3.82
N PRO A 450 -44.28 11.19 -5.15
CA PRO A 450 -43.13 11.69 -5.89
C PRO A 450 -42.83 13.18 -5.60
N PRO A 451 -41.57 13.62 -5.74
CA PRO A 451 -41.16 15.00 -5.49
C PRO A 451 -41.71 15.98 -6.55
N PRO A 452 -41.82 17.27 -6.23
CA PRO A 452 -42.37 18.29 -7.14
C PRO A 452 -41.45 18.55 -8.36
N PRO A 453 -42.01 18.99 -9.50
CA PRO A 453 -41.27 19.20 -10.73
C PRO A 453 -40.29 20.38 -10.64
N LYS A 454 -39.13 20.23 -11.30
CA LYS A 454 -38.09 21.27 -11.44
C LYS A 454 -38.60 22.45 -12.29
N PRO A 455 -38.16 23.69 -12.02
CA PRO A 455 -38.51 24.85 -12.83
C PRO A 455 -37.89 24.78 -14.23
N PRO A 456 -38.50 25.41 -15.25
CA PRO A 456 -38.03 25.36 -16.63
C PRO A 456 -36.73 26.16 -16.82
N PRO A 457 -35.88 25.78 -17.79
CA PRO A 457 -34.66 26.51 -18.12
C PRO A 457 -34.97 27.89 -18.74
N PRO A 458 -34.07 28.87 -18.61
CA PRO A 458 -34.24 30.19 -19.20
C PRO A 458 -34.22 30.13 -20.74
N ALA A 459 -35.06 30.96 -21.37
CA ALA A 459 -35.24 31.03 -22.82
C ALA A 459 -33.95 31.46 -23.55
N PRO A 460 -33.71 30.95 -24.78
CA PRO A 460 -32.54 31.33 -25.56
C PRO A 460 -32.64 32.77 -26.09
N ALA A 461 -31.53 33.50 -26.02
CA ALA A 461 -31.40 34.85 -26.58
C ALA A 461 -31.56 34.84 -28.12
N PRO A 462 -32.20 35.86 -28.71
CA PRO A 462 -32.43 35.92 -30.15
C PRO A 462 -31.13 36.13 -30.93
N ARG A 463 -30.92 35.31 -31.96
CA ARG A 463 -29.92 35.55 -33.01
C ARG A 463 -30.49 36.54 -34.02
N GLY A 464 -29.76 37.63 -34.28
CA GLY A 464 -29.96 38.44 -35.48
C GLY A 464 -29.36 39.85 -35.38
N ALA A 465 -28.26 40.07 -36.11
CA ALA A 465 -28.07 41.12 -37.12
C ALA A 465 -26.58 41.46 -37.29
N LEU A 466 -26.10 41.29 -38.52
CA LEU A 466 -24.82 41.76 -39.03
C LEU A 466 -24.74 43.29 -38.92
N ALA A 467 -23.63 43.80 -38.39
CA ALA A 467 -23.24 45.20 -38.48
C ALA A 467 -21.89 45.33 -39.19
N ALA A 468 -21.86 46.20 -40.19
CA ALA A 468 -20.77 46.48 -41.13
C ALA A 468 -19.51 47.06 -40.44
N PRO A 469 -18.32 46.93 -41.07
CA PRO A 469 -17.07 47.42 -40.51
C PRO A 469 -16.96 48.96 -40.59
N PRO A 470 -16.26 49.60 -39.63
CA PRO A 470 -15.99 51.04 -39.66
C PRO A 470 -14.93 51.40 -40.71
N PRO A 471 -14.93 52.65 -41.23
CA PRO A 471 -14.08 53.06 -42.33
C PRO A 471 -12.63 53.30 -41.92
N SER A 472 -11.74 53.03 -42.89
CA SER A 472 -10.31 53.30 -42.89
C SER A 472 -9.99 54.80 -42.75
N SER A 473 -9.17 55.13 -41.77
CA SER A 473 -8.42 56.40 -41.71
C SER A 473 -6.92 56.10 -41.71
N GLY A 474 -6.25 56.67 -42.72
CA GLY A 474 -4.80 56.63 -42.90
C GLY A 474 -4.03 57.52 -41.92
N PRO A 475 -2.70 57.65 -42.12
CA PRO A 475 -1.72 57.64 -41.03
C PRO A 475 -1.42 59.03 -40.47
N LEU A 476 -1.11 59.10 -39.18
CA LEU A 476 -0.46 60.26 -38.57
C LEU A 476 0.88 59.85 -37.96
N LEU A 477 1.92 60.46 -38.53
CA LEU A 477 3.28 60.56 -37.99
C LEU A 477 3.24 61.09 -36.55
N LEU A 478 4.05 60.51 -35.67
CA LEU A 478 4.41 61.13 -34.40
C LEU A 478 5.94 61.16 -34.28
N THR A 479 6.47 62.35 -34.56
CA THR A 479 7.83 62.80 -34.27
C THR A 479 7.99 63.11 -32.78
N ALA A 480 9.22 62.95 -32.32
CA ALA A 480 9.73 63.09 -30.96
C ALA A 480 9.74 64.53 -30.38
N LEU A 481 10.23 64.61 -29.13
CA LEU A 481 10.48 65.77 -28.23
C LEU A 481 9.26 66.15 -27.38
N GLY A 482 9.33 66.31 -26.06
CA GLY A 482 10.40 66.25 -25.07
C GLY A 482 9.92 67.02 -23.84
N LEU A 483 9.98 66.39 -22.65
CA LEU A 483 10.16 66.95 -21.30
C LEU A 483 10.06 65.81 -20.28
#